data_AF-A0A962I1H7-F1
#
_entry.id   AF-A0A962I1H7-F1
#
_cell.length_a   1.000
_cell.length_b   1.000
_cell.length_c   1.000
_cell.angle_alpha   90.00
_cell.angle_beta   90.00
_cell.angle_gamma   90.00
#
_symmetry.space_group_name_H-M   'P 1'
#
loop_
_entity.id
_entity.type
_entity.pdbx_description
1 polymer ?
#
loop_
_entity_poly.entity_id
_entity_poly.type
_entity_poly.pdbx_seq_one_letter_code
_entity_poly.pdbx_strand_id
1 'polypeptide(L)'
;MTLLLGLPAVAMADEERGNSAVVVASSDGECYAKSVPEGLFGDAGQTTVYEVEIGTDRPLATFNWYAREIYLACGVYLNGRNRHLVVRMGPWARGYRAAADDLALEIYSDGALLARYSTLDIAGTPDNVSHSVSHYRVFAQVSGLGWSTTNDAYGFHATTIDDRELYFSPSDGAMQVLGSSAEGTRR
;
A
#
# COMPACT_ATOMS: atom_id res chain seq x y z
N MET A 1 42.42 30.30 23.17
CA MET A 1 41.83 29.68 21.97
C MET A 1 41.21 28.36 22.40
N THR A 2 39.93 28.38 22.75
CA THR A 2 39.24 27.23 23.35
C THR A 2 38.62 26.40 22.24
N LEU A 3 39.09 25.18 22.07
CA LEU A 3 38.61 24.22 21.09
C LEU A 3 37.29 23.61 21.63
N LEU A 4 36.14 24.00 21.08
CA LEU A 4 34.88 23.29 21.33
C LEU A 4 34.92 21.96 20.57
N LEU A 5 35.05 20.86 21.30
CA LEU A 5 34.81 19.51 20.79
C LEU A 5 33.30 19.32 20.61
N GLY A 6 32.82 19.44 19.36
CA GLY A 6 31.45 19.09 19.01
C GLY A 6 31.27 17.57 19.12
N LEU A 7 30.44 17.13 20.06
CA LEU A 7 30.01 15.74 20.12
C LEU A 7 29.14 15.44 18.88
N PRO A 8 29.37 14.33 18.17
CA PRO A 8 28.51 13.94 17.07
C PRO A 8 27.13 13.61 17.64
N ALA A 9 26.09 14.29 17.13
CA ALA A 9 24.72 13.90 17.38
C ALA A 9 24.52 12.50 16.79
N VAL A 10 24.32 11.50 17.65
CA VAL A 10 23.91 10.17 17.22
C VAL A 10 22.49 10.33 16.69
N ALA A 11 22.35 10.40 15.37
CA ALA A 11 21.06 10.35 14.72
C ALA A 11 20.40 9.03 15.15
N MET A 12 19.33 9.12 15.93
CA MET A 12 18.48 7.98 16.24
C MET A 12 17.96 7.46 14.90
N ALA A 13 18.46 6.30 14.49
CA ALA A 13 18.06 5.64 13.27
C ALA A 13 16.55 5.37 13.33
N ASP A 14 15.88 5.54 12.19
CA ASP A 14 14.49 5.12 12.01
C ASP A 14 14.45 3.59 12.07
N GLU A 15 14.11 3.03 13.24
CA GLU A 15 14.00 1.59 13.44
C GLU A 15 12.73 1.05 12.80
N GLU A 16 12.83 -0.13 12.18
CA GLU A 16 11.67 -0.85 11.68
C GLU A 16 10.68 -1.07 12.85
N ARG A 17 9.52 -0.41 12.81
CA ARG A 17 8.48 -0.64 13.81
C ARG A 17 8.05 -2.11 13.73
N GLY A 18 8.10 -2.82 14.85
CA GLY A 18 7.67 -4.22 14.93
C GLY A 18 6.20 -4.42 14.50
N ASN A 19 5.90 -5.60 13.99
CA ASN A 19 4.58 -5.99 13.54
C ASN A 19 3.57 -5.98 14.70
N SER A 20 2.37 -5.49 14.39
CA SER A 20 1.20 -5.54 15.27
C SER A 20 -0.01 -5.94 14.45
N ALA A 21 -1.01 -6.56 15.09
CA ALA A 21 -2.28 -6.82 14.43
C ALA A 21 -2.90 -5.51 13.93
N VAL A 22 -3.47 -5.54 12.72
CA VAL A 22 -4.11 -4.39 12.08
C VAL A 22 -5.55 -4.76 11.73
N VAL A 23 -6.48 -3.84 11.97
CA VAL A 23 -7.86 -3.94 11.51
C VAL A 23 -8.20 -2.69 10.70
N VAL A 24 -8.73 -2.87 9.49
CA VAL A 24 -9.14 -1.78 8.59
C VAL A 24 -10.57 -2.03 8.14
N ALA A 25 -11.47 -1.06 8.35
CA ALA A 25 -12.84 -1.11 7.85
C ALA A 25 -12.94 -0.42 6.47
N SER A 26 -13.89 -0.84 5.64
CA SER A 26 -14.31 -0.07 4.48
C SER A 26 -14.94 1.25 4.91
N SER A 27 -15.00 2.23 4.00
CA SER A 27 -15.55 3.57 4.29
C SER A 27 -17.03 3.56 4.67
N ASP A 28 -17.79 2.57 4.21
CA ASP A 28 -19.21 2.36 4.51
C ASP A 28 -19.43 1.43 5.71
N GLY A 29 -18.38 0.78 6.22
CA GLY A 29 -18.46 -0.19 7.31
C GLY A 29 -19.12 -1.52 6.94
N GLU A 30 -19.36 -1.80 5.66
CA GLU A 30 -19.93 -3.09 5.21
C GLU A 30 -18.97 -4.26 5.39
N CYS A 31 -17.66 -3.99 5.47
CA CYS A 31 -16.65 -5.02 5.65
C CYS A 31 -15.41 -4.50 6.37
N TYR A 32 -14.58 -5.43 6.87
CA TYR A 32 -13.27 -5.10 7.43
C TYR A 32 -12.25 -6.20 7.16
N ALA A 33 -10.98 -5.83 7.14
CA ALA A 33 -9.85 -6.74 7.09
C ALA A 33 -9.18 -6.82 8.46
N LYS A 34 -8.84 -8.03 8.91
CA LYS A 34 -8.01 -8.30 10.09
C LYS A 34 -6.72 -8.98 9.64
N SER A 35 -5.59 -8.33 9.90
CA SER A 35 -4.26 -8.80 9.56
C SER A 35 -3.48 -9.11 10.83
N VAL A 36 -3.10 -10.37 11.02
CA VAL A 36 -2.45 -10.89 12.23
C VAL A 36 -1.06 -11.41 11.86
N PRO A 37 0.02 -10.85 12.42
CA PRO A 37 1.38 -11.32 12.17
C PRO A 37 1.70 -12.59 12.98
N GLU A 38 2.57 -13.44 12.44
CA GLU A 38 3.16 -14.62 13.11
C GLU A 38 4.57 -14.35 13.67
N GLY A 39 5.15 -13.18 13.36
CA GLY A 39 6.47 -12.78 13.81
C GLY A 39 6.58 -11.28 14.05
N LEU A 40 7.65 -10.86 14.73
CA LEU A 40 7.91 -9.43 15.04
C LEU A 40 8.24 -8.59 13.80
N PHE A 41 8.72 -9.21 12.72
CA PHE A 41 9.15 -8.55 11.50
C PHE A 41 8.78 -9.40 10.27
N GLY A 42 8.80 -8.78 9.09
CA GLY A 42 8.46 -9.44 7.82
C GLY A 42 6.95 -9.57 7.59
N ASP A 43 6.58 -10.50 6.71
CA ASP A 43 5.22 -10.71 6.19
C ASP A 43 4.57 -12.02 6.64
N ALA A 44 5.22 -12.80 7.52
CA ALA A 44 4.63 -14.01 8.06
C ALA A 44 3.36 -13.68 8.86
N GLY A 45 2.26 -14.36 8.52
CA GLY A 45 0.96 -14.17 9.16
C GLY A 45 -0.20 -14.34 8.19
N GLN A 46 -1.35 -13.78 8.54
CA GLN A 46 -2.58 -13.95 7.78
C GLN A 46 -3.42 -12.68 7.77
N THR A 47 -4.05 -12.38 6.64
CA THR A 47 -5.10 -11.37 6.53
C THR A 47 -6.42 -12.04 6.17
N THR A 48 -7.48 -11.81 6.95
CA THR A 48 -8.84 -12.25 6.62
C THR A 48 -9.76 -11.06 6.48
N VAL A 49 -10.57 -11.04 5.41
CA VAL A 49 -11.59 -10.03 5.14
C VAL A 49 -12.94 -10.61 5.53
N TYR A 50 -13.74 -9.80 6.22
CA TYR A 50 -15.06 -10.15 6.72
C TYR A 50 -16.09 -9.16 6.21
N GLU A 51 -17.27 -9.67 5.85
CA GLU A 51 -18.48 -8.89 5.69
C GLU A 51 -19.19 -8.77 7.04
N VAL A 52 -19.67 -7.58 7.35
CA VAL A 52 -20.37 -7.30 8.60
C VAL A 52 -21.82 -7.78 8.48
N GLU A 53 -22.22 -8.70 9.34
CA GLU A 53 -23.58 -9.26 9.37
C GLU A 53 -24.17 -9.17 10.79
N ILE A 54 -25.50 -9.33 10.90
CA ILE A 54 -26.14 -9.42 12.21
C ILE A 54 -25.71 -10.72 12.90
N GLY A 55 -25.05 -10.58 14.05
CA GLY A 55 -24.67 -11.70 14.90
C GLY A 55 -23.24 -12.17 14.67
N THR A 56 -22.92 -12.71 13.50
CA THR A 56 -21.57 -13.22 13.21
C THR A 56 -21.11 -12.78 11.83
N ASP A 57 -19.99 -12.08 11.79
CA ASP A 57 -19.37 -11.61 10.54
C ASP A 57 -18.95 -12.78 9.65
N ARG A 58 -19.21 -12.65 8.35
CA ARG A 58 -18.98 -13.70 7.36
C ARG A 58 -17.60 -13.53 6.72
N PRO A 59 -16.71 -14.55 6.73
CA PRO A 59 -15.43 -14.45 6.05
C PRO A 59 -15.62 -14.43 4.54
N LEU A 60 -15.04 -13.43 3.87
CA LEU A 60 -15.08 -13.27 2.42
C LEU A 60 -13.83 -13.85 1.74
N ALA A 61 -12.65 -13.58 2.31
CA ALA A 61 -11.37 -14.03 1.77
C ALA A 61 -10.31 -14.14 2.86
N THR A 62 -9.36 -15.05 2.68
CA THR A 62 -8.19 -15.21 3.56
C THR A 62 -6.92 -15.27 2.71
N PHE A 63 -5.89 -14.55 3.16
CA PHE A 63 -4.60 -14.45 2.50
C PHE A 63 -3.48 -14.87 3.44
N ASN A 64 -2.52 -15.65 2.93
CA ASN A 64 -1.48 -16.31 3.73
C ASN A 64 -0.25 -15.44 4.00
N TRP A 65 -0.43 -14.12 4.15
CA TRP A 65 0.62 -13.22 4.61
C TRP A 65 0.05 -12.04 5.40
N TYR A 66 0.86 -11.43 6.24
CA TYR A 66 0.54 -10.24 7.02
C TYR A 66 0.78 -8.97 6.20
N ALA A 67 -0.29 -8.23 5.92
CA ALA A 67 -0.19 -6.87 5.38
C ALA A 67 -0.39 -5.85 6.50
N ARG A 68 0.55 -4.92 6.66
CA ARG A 68 0.42 -3.81 7.63
C ARG A 68 -0.54 -2.74 7.16
N GLU A 69 -0.53 -2.46 5.85
CA GLU A 69 -1.31 -1.41 5.24
C GLU A 69 -2.23 -2.03 4.19
N ILE A 70 -3.53 -1.82 4.38
CA ILE A 70 -4.61 -2.44 3.63
C ILE A 70 -5.61 -1.36 3.27
N TYR A 71 -6.07 -1.39 2.02
CA TYR A 71 -7.18 -0.56 1.55
C TYR A 71 -8.31 -1.47 1.09
N LEU A 72 -9.52 -1.15 1.50
CA LEU A 72 -10.68 -2.02 1.37
C LEU A 72 -11.88 -1.21 0.89
N ALA A 73 -12.58 -1.74 -0.12
CA ALA A 73 -13.88 -1.25 -0.54
C ALA A 73 -14.78 -2.44 -0.86
N CYS A 74 -15.96 -2.47 -0.26
CA CYS A 74 -16.96 -3.51 -0.49
C CYS A 74 -18.16 -2.91 -1.19
N GLY A 75 -18.95 -3.76 -1.86
CA GLY A 75 -20.13 -3.29 -2.58
C GLY A 75 -19.85 -2.38 -3.80
N VAL A 76 -18.61 -2.30 -4.30
CA VAL A 76 -18.28 -1.41 -5.43
C VAL A 76 -18.89 -1.98 -6.71
N TYR A 77 -19.78 -1.23 -7.36
CA TYR A 77 -20.43 -1.67 -8.60
C TYR A 77 -19.48 -1.50 -9.80
N LEU A 78 -18.93 -2.62 -10.29
CA LEU A 78 -17.98 -2.66 -11.41
C LEU A 78 -18.38 -3.75 -12.40
N ASN A 79 -18.38 -3.41 -13.70
CA ASN A 79 -18.69 -4.34 -14.79
C ASN A 79 -20.02 -5.08 -14.59
N GLY A 80 -21.05 -4.36 -14.11
CA GLY A 80 -22.41 -4.88 -13.95
C GLY A 80 -22.67 -5.67 -12.66
N ARG A 81 -21.73 -5.73 -11.71
CA ARG A 81 -21.92 -6.43 -10.42
C ARG A 81 -21.16 -5.77 -9.26
N ASN A 82 -21.62 -6.02 -8.03
CA ASN A 82 -20.92 -5.60 -6.82
C ASN A 82 -19.64 -6.41 -6.62
N ARG A 83 -18.58 -5.74 -6.18
CA ARG A 83 -17.24 -6.30 -5.99
C ARG A 83 -16.67 -5.92 -4.64
N HIS A 84 -15.81 -6.79 -4.12
CA HIS A 84 -15.00 -6.55 -2.94
C HIS A 84 -13.56 -6.36 -3.39
N LEU A 85 -13.03 -5.16 -3.20
CA LEU A 85 -11.69 -4.78 -3.60
C LEU A 85 -10.80 -4.71 -2.36
N VAL A 86 -9.65 -5.37 -2.46
CA VAL A 86 -8.64 -5.34 -1.40
C VAL A 86 -7.30 -5.00 -2.04
N VAL A 87 -6.66 -3.93 -1.58
CA VAL A 87 -5.27 -3.62 -1.91
C VAL A 87 -4.44 -3.86 -0.66
N ARG A 88 -3.39 -4.67 -0.78
CA ARG A 88 -2.50 -5.03 0.32
C ARG A 88 -1.11 -4.56 -0.04
N MET A 89 -0.61 -3.59 0.72
CA MET A 89 0.73 -3.06 0.51
C MET A 89 1.76 -4.09 0.99
N GLY A 90 2.88 -4.16 0.27
CA GLY A 90 3.97 -5.06 0.59
C GLY A 90 4.60 -4.77 1.95
N PRO A 91 5.46 -5.69 2.43
CA PRO A 91 6.15 -5.51 3.69
C PRO A 91 7.15 -4.36 3.62
N TRP A 92 7.82 -4.12 4.74
CA TRP A 92 8.88 -3.14 4.83
C TRP A 92 10.09 -3.57 3.99
N ALA A 93 10.23 -3.02 2.78
CA ALA A 93 11.34 -3.33 1.89
C ALA A 93 12.66 -2.79 2.46
N ARG A 94 13.69 -3.64 2.50
CA ARG A 94 15.00 -3.34 3.10
C ARG A 94 16.02 -2.95 2.04
N GLY A 95 17.01 -2.16 2.44
CA GLY A 95 18.06 -1.68 1.54
C GLY A 95 17.77 -0.27 1.02
N TYR A 96 18.35 0.06 -0.13
CA TYR A 96 18.38 1.43 -0.66
C TYR A 96 18.01 1.53 -2.15
N ARG A 97 17.47 0.45 -2.73
CA ARG A 97 17.11 0.36 -4.14
C ARG A 97 15.84 -0.45 -4.33
N ALA A 98 15.00 -0.01 -5.25
CA ALA A 98 13.87 -0.80 -5.71
C ALA A 98 14.34 -2.08 -6.41
N ALA A 99 13.60 -3.17 -6.20
CA ALA A 99 13.96 -4.49 -6.66
C ALA A 99 12.72 -5.24 -7.19
N ALA A 100 12.95 -6.21 -8.07
CA ALA A 100 11.86 -6.97 -8.70
C ALA A 100 11.26 -8.03 -7.77
N ASP A 101 11.99 -8.45 -6.74
CA ASP A 101 11.59 -9.41 -5.72
C ASP A 101 10.92 -8.76 -4.51
N ASP A 102 11.14 -7.47 -4.29
CA ASP A 102 10.48 -6.69 -3.24
C ASP A 102 9.04 -6.36 -3.66
N LEU A 103 8.05 -6.84 -2.90
CA LEU A 103 6.64 -6.57 -3.15
C LEU A 103 6.29 -5.11 -2.81
N ALA A 104 5.64 -4.39 -3.72
CA ALA A 104 5.06 -3.07 -3.45
C ALA A 104 3.59 -3.15 -3.06
N LEU A 105 2.78 -3.85 -3.86
CA LEU A 105 1.36 -4.08 -3.55
C LEU A 105 0.77 -5.25 -4.34
N GLU A 106 -0.32 -5.79 -3.81
CA GLU A 106 -1.21 -6.72 -4.51
C GLU A 106 -2.64 -6.19 -4.50
N ILE A 107 -3.35 -6.39 -5.61
CA ILE A 107 -4.75 -5.98 -5.80
C ILE A 107 -5.60 -7.23 -5.98
N TYR A 108 -6.68 -7.32 -5.22
CA TYR A 108 -7.61 -8.44 -5.24
C TYR A 108 -9.03 -7.97 -5.53
N SER A 109 -9.79 -8.81 -6.25
CA SER A 109 -11.24 -8.67 -6.43
C SER A 109 -11.92 -9.98 -6.06
N ASP A 110 -12.87 -9.90 -5.12
CA ASP A 110 -13.61 -11.06 -4.61
C ASP A 110 -12.68 -12.21 -4.18
N GLY A 111 -11.56 -11.86 -3.53
CA GLY A 111 -10.53 -12.80 -3.05
C GLY A 111 -9.54 -13.29 -4.11
N ALA A 112 -9.77 -13.04 -5.41
CA ALA A 112 -8.85 -13.42 -6.47
C ALA A 112 -7.81 -12.32 -6.74
N LEU A 113 -6.55 -12.71 -6.93
CA LEU A 113 -5.47 -11.79 -7.31
C LEU A 113 -5.72 -11.24 -8.71
N LEU A 114 -5.81 -9.92 -8.85
CA LEU A 114 -5.87 -9.22 -10.13
C LEU A 114 -4.47 -8.86 -10.63
N ALA A 115 -3.67 -8.24 -9.75
CA ALA A 115 -2.34 -7.79 -10.10
C ALA A 115 -1.41 -7.77 -8.89
N ARG A 116 -0.12 -7.93 -9.16
CA ARG A 116 0.98 -7.89 -8.20
C ARG A 116 2.08 -7.02 -8.79
N TYR A 117 2.54 -6.04 -8.03
CA TYR A 117 3.59 -5.12 -8.45
C TYR A 117 4.76 -5.17 -7.48
N SER A 118 5.97 -5.28 -8.03
CA SER A 118 7.22 -5.11 -7.29
C SER A 118 7.52 -3.64 -7.04
N THR A 119 8.43 -3.34 -6.14
CA THR A 119 8.92 -1.97 -5.94
C THR A 119 9.60 -1.44 -7.20
N LEU A 120 10.27 -2.30 -7.99
CA LEU A 120 10.85 -1.89 -9.26
C LEU A 120 9.79 -1.55 -10.32
N ASP A 121 8.66 -2.26 -10.37
CA ASP A 121 7.56 -1.93 -11.29
C ASP A 121 7.00 -0.52 -10.99
N ILE A 122 6.91 -0.17 -9.72
CA ILE A 122 6.44 1.15 -9.28
C ILE A 122 7.50 2.24 -9.52
N ALA A 123 8.74 1.99 -9.11
CA ALA A 123 9.82 2.95 -9.18
C ALA A 123 10.30 3.22 -10.62
N GLY A 124 10.16 2.25 -11.53
CA GLY A 124 10.64 2.29 -12.91
C GLY A 124 12.16 2.18 -13.05
N THR A 125 12.93 2.63 -12.06
CA THR A 125 14.38 2.44 -11.95
C THR A 125 14.78 2.13 -10.50
N PRO A 126 15.88 1.38 -10.26
CA PRO A 126 16.28 1.00 -8.90
C PRO A 126 16.54 2.17 -7.95
N ASP A 127 17.08 3.27 -8.47
CA ASP A 127 17.49 4.42 -7.64
C ASP A 127 16.34 5.41 -7.37
N ASN A 128 15.15 5.21 -7.96
CA ASN A 128 13.97 6.07 -7.74
C ASN A 128 13.22 5.68 -6.45
N VAL A 129 13.90 5.85 -5.32
CA VAL A 129 13.38 5.52 -3.99
C VAL A 129 13.74 6.60 -2.97
N SER A 130 12.89 6.77 -1.97
CA SER A 130 13.25 7.47 -0.73
C SER A 130 13.68 6.41 0.28
N HIS A 131 14.87 6.54 0.86
CA HIS A 131 15.42 5.56 1.78
C HIS A 131 15.89 6.19 3.09
N SER A 132 15.85 5.38 4.14
CA SER A 132 16.46 5.62 5.44
C SER A 132 17.56 4.57 5.67
N VAL A 133 18.05 4.47 6.91
CA VAL A 133 19.07 3.47 7.27
C VAL A 133 18.53 2.03 7.21
N SER A 134 17.25 1.83 7.52
CA SER A 134 16.67 0.48 7.66
C SER A 134 15.84 0.04 6.45
N HIS A 135 15.42 0.96 5.59
CA HIS A 135 14.44 0.67 4.56
C HIS A 135 14.36 1.71 3.43
N TYR A 136 13.55 1.39 2.42
CA TYR A 136 13.16 2.35 1.40
C TYR A 136 11.65 2.28 1.10
N ARG A 137 11.16 3.30 0.38
CA ARG A 137 9.79 3.42 -0.11
C ARG A 137 9.78 3.95 -1.54
N VAL A 138 8.77 3.52 -2.30
CA VAL A 138 8.51 3.93 -3.70
C VAL A 138 7.34 4.90 -3.84
N PHE A 139 6.49 4.97 -2.81
CA PHE A 139 5.37 5.91 -2.74
C PHE A 139 5.72 7.09 -1.82
N ALA A 140 5.45 8.30 -2.29
CA ALA A 140 5.42 9.50 -1.46
C ALA A 140 4.12 9.56 -0.66
N GLN A 141 3.01 9.19 -1.31
CA GLN A 141 1.67 9.21 -0.72
C GLN A 141 0.83 8.06 -1.31
N VAL A 142 0.00 7.45 -0.48
CA VAL A 142 -1.00 6.48 -0.91
C VAL A 142 -2.38 7.04 -0.57
N SER A 143 -3.14 7.41 -1.60
CA SER A 143 -4.45 8.03 -1.46
C SER A 143 -5.56 7.00 -1.20
N GLY A 144 -5.33 5.75 -1.60
CA GLY A 144 -6.26 4.64 -1.36
C GLY A 144 -7.26 4.43 -2.49
N LEU A 145 -8.35 3.72 -2.18
CA LEU A 145 -9.44 3.44 -3.10
C LEU A 145 -10.40 4.63 -3.17
N GLY A 146 -10.73 5.10 -4.38
CA GLY A 146 -11.63 6.24 -4.56
C GLY A 146 -11.91 6.58 -6.02
N TRP A 147 -12.80 7.55 -6.20
CA TRP A 147 -13.12 8.08 -7.53
C TRP A 147 -12.01 8.99 -8.04
N SER A 148 -11.52 8.72 -9.24
CA SER A 148 -10.63 9.62 -9.99
C SER A 148 -11.44 10.60 -10.80
N THR A 149 -11.24 11.90 -10.62
CA THR A 149 -11.78 12.90 -11.54
C THR A 149 -11.03 12.91 -12.87
N THR A 150 -9.74 12.58 -12.88
CA THR A 150 -8.90 12.56 -14.09
C THR A 150 -9.30 11.43 -15.04
N ASN A 151 -9.56 10.23 -14.50
CA ASN A 151 -9.96 9.06 -15.31
C ASN A 151 -11.47 8.84 -15.38
N ASP A 152 -12.26 9.66 -14.68
CA ASP A 152 -13.70 9.44 -14.46
C ASP A 152 -14.02 7.98 -14.06
N ALA A 153 -13.21 7.44 -13.14
CA ALA A 153 -13.24 6.03 -12.80
C ALA A 153 -12.84 5.78 -11.34
N TYR A 154 -13.50 4.80 -10.71
CA TYR A 154 -13.09 4.29 -9.41
C TYR A 154 -11.80 3.47 -9.53
N GLY A 155 -10.90 3.55 -8.55
CA GLY A 155 -9.72 2.70 -8.49
C GLY A 155 -8.80 3.06 -7.34
N PHE A 156 -7.60 2.48 -7.34
CA PHE A 156 -6.59 2.75 -6.32
C PHE A 156 -5.60 3.79 -6.81
N HIS A 157 -5.24 4.74 -5.93
CA HIS A 157 -4.42 5.89 -6.26
C HIS A 157 -3.21 6.02 -5.33
N ALA A 158 -2.06 6.32 -5.91
CA ALA A 158 -0.84 6.62 -5.17
C ALA A 158 0.05 7.59 -5.95
N THR A 159 0.90 8.31 -5.24
CA THR A 159 1.93 9.20 -5.81
C THR A 159 3.30 8.62 -5.49
N THR A 160 4.16 8.48 -6.50
CA THR A 160 5.53 8.00 -6.32
C THR A 160 6.46 9.06 -5.74
N ILE A 161 7.68 8.67 -5.35
CA ILE A 161 8.71 9.60 -4.84
C ILE A 161 9.15 10.63 -5.89
N ASP A 162 8.99 10.34 -7.18
CA ASP A 162 9.22 11.27 -8.30
C ASP A 162 7.95 11.97 -8.79
N ASP A 163 6.94 12.12 -7.92
CA ASP A 163 5.69 12.86 -8.16
C ASP A 163 4.83 12.34 -9.32
N ARG A 164 5.04 11.10 -9.78
CA ARG A 164 4.12 10.46 -10.75
C ARG A 164 2.86 10.02 -10.04
N GLU A 165 1.72 10.39 -10.60
CA GLU A 165 0.42 9.89 -10.16
C GLU A 165 0.14 8.53 -10.80
N LEU A 166 -0.07 7.52 -9.97
CA LEU A 166 -0.40 6.16 -10.37
C LEU A 166 -1.87 5.88 -10.09
N TYR A 167 -2.54 5.32 -11.09
CA TYR A 167 -3.87 4.76 -10.99
C TYR A 167 -3.82 3.27 -11.27
N PHE A 168 -4.50 2.49 -10.45
CA PHE A 168 -4.67 1.06 -10.65
C PHE A 168 -6.15 0.76 -10.86
N SER A 169 -6.44 0.21 -12.04
CA SER A 169 -7.79 -0.17 -12.45
C SER A 169 -8.31 -1.31 -11.56
N PRO A 170 -9.51 -1.19 -10.97
CA PRO A 170 -10.07 -2.25 -10.14
C PRO A 170 -10.70 -3.39 -10.98
N SER A 171 -10.73 -3.25 -12.31
CA SER A 171 -11.33 -4.27 -13.19
C SER A 171 -10.35 -5.38 -13.55
N ASP A 172 -9.08 -5.05 -13.71
CA ASP A 172 -8.00 -5.91 -14.18
C ASP A 172 -6.67 -5.71 -13.41
N GLY A 173 -6.62 -4.74 -12.49
CA GLY A 173 -5.42 -4.40 -11.74
C GLY A 173 -4.38 -3.60 -12.53
N ALA A 174 -4.67 -3.19 -13.77
CA ALA A 174 -3.71 -2.52 -14.64
C ALA A 174 -3.29 -1.15 -14.09
N MET A 175 -1.98 -0.91 -14.04
CA MET A 175 -1.38 0.35 -13.63
C MET A 175 -1.31 1.33 -14.81
N GLN A 176 -1.66 2.60 -14.54
CA GLN A 176 -1.55 3.71 -15.47
C GLN A 176 -0.85 4.88 -14.78
N VAL A 177 0.02 5.58 -15.51
CA VAL A 177 0.65 6.83 -15.06
C VAL A 177 -0.17 7.99 -15.60
N LEU A 178 -0.73 8.83 -14.71
CA LEU A 178 -1.67 9.90 -15.09
C LEU A 178 -0.97 11.23 -15.41
N GLY A 179 0.27 11.40 -14.97
CA GLY A 179 1.05 12.63 -15.13
C GLY A 179 1.91 12.90 -13.90
N SER A 180 2.66 14.01 -13.92
CA SER A 180 3.37 14.51 -12.74
C SER A 180 2.60 15.65 -12.10
N SER A 181 2.43 15.63 -10.77
CA SER A 181 1.74 16.70 -10.03
C SER A 181 2.48 18.06 -10.07
N ALA A 182 3.71 18.08 -10.60
CA ALA A 182 4.63 19.23 -10.60
C ALA A 182 4.22 20.45 -11.45
N GLU A 183 3.16 20.36 -12.26
CA GLU A 183 2.66 21.52 -13.05
C GLU A 183 1.60 22.39 -12.31
N GLY A 184 1.19 22.01 -11.09
CA GLY A 184 0.03 22.62 -10.41
C GLY A 184 0.26 23.80 -9.46
N THR A 185 1.48 24.05 -8.96
CA THR A 185 1.68 25.00 -7.84
C THR A 185 2.78 26.03 -8.12
N ARG A 186 2.50 26.92 -9.09
CA ARG A 186 3.06 28.28 -9.11
C ARG A 186 1.94 29.26 -9.48
N ARG A 187 1.15 29.65 -8.49
CA ARG A 187 0.38 30.91 -8.49
C ARG A 187 0.48 31.54 -7.12
#